data_AF-A0A958GK37-F1
#
_entry.id   AF-A0A958GK37-F1
#
_cell.length_a   1.000
_cell.length_b   1.000
_cell.length_c   1.000
_cell.angle_alpha   90.00
_cell.angle_beta   90.00
_cell.angle_gamma   90.00
#
_symmetry.space_group_name_H-M   'P 1'
#
loop_
_entity.id
_entity.type
_entity.pdbx_description
1 polymer ?
#
loop_
_entity_poly.entity_id
_entity_poly.type
_entity_poly.pdbx_seq_one_letter_code
_entity_poly.pdbx_strand_id
1 'polypeptide(L)'
;VLTFSRQIQSERILRNVIASYSGDMHDRSDLYRLIEDAFATRALAYRHLKTYSTGALPGPEGSIDKLLWSEFFQRLTAFGVRKQGVRGICQSPDIERYLYSRGRTIAAGSSEIQRNIIADRILQLPKEAGEQRRS
;
A
#
# COMPACT_ATOMS: atom_id res chain seq x y z
N VAL A 1 -11.80 7.45 8.09
CA VAL A 1 -10.34 7.15 8.11
C VAL A 1 -9.88 6.80 6.71
N LEU A 2 -8.94 7.54 6.13
CA LEU A 2 -8.50 7.37 4.74
C LEU A 2 -8.00 5.93 4.44
N THR A 3 -7.39 5.28 5.41
CA THR A 3 -6.91 3.88 5.32
C THR A 3 -8.03 2.88 5.05
N PHE A 4 -9.21 3.08 5.65
CA PHE A 4 -10.34 2.17 5.48
C PHE A 4 -10.88 2.20 4.05
N SER A 5 -11.07 3.41 3.48
CA SER A 5 -11.51 3.57 2.08
C SER A 5 -10.50 2.96 1.09
N ARG A 6 -9.20 3.19 1.34
CA ARG A 6 -8.08 2.62 0.57
C ARG A 6 -8.06 1.10 0.59
N GLN A 7 -8.34 0.49 1.74
CA GLN A 7 -8.45 -0.96 1.88
C GLN A 7 -9.60 -1.53 1.05
N ILE A 8 -10.79 -0.91 1.10
CA ILE A 8 -11.94 -1.36 0.30
C ILE A 8 -11.64 -1.27 -1.20
N GLN A 9 -10.98 -0.20 -1.64
CA GLN A 9 -10.57 -0.05 -3.04
C GLN A 9 -9.64 -1.19 -3.48
N SER A 10 -8.59 -1.49 -2.70
CA SER A 10 -7.65 -2.56 -3.03
C SER A 10 -8.30 -3.94 -3.00
N GLU A 11 -9.22 -4.18 -2.06
CA GLU A 11 -9.93 -5.45 -1.96
C GLU A 11 -10.74 -5.75 -3.22
N ARG A 12 -11.43 -4.75 -3.79
CA ARG A 12 -12.19 -4.91 -5.02
C ARG A 12 -11.28 -5.35 -6.18
N ILE A 13 -10.10 -4.74 -6.29
CA ILE A 13 -9.13 -5.08 -7.34
C ILE A 13 -8.57 -6.48 -7.12
N LEU A 14 -8.21 -6.82 -5.89
CA LEU A 14 -7.69 -8.16 -5.56
C LEU A 14 -8.70 -9.26 -5.89
N ARG A 15 -9.99 -9.05 -5.60
CA ARG A 15 -11.05 -10.00 -5.97
C ARG A 15 -11.12 -10.24 -7.48
N ASN A 16 -11.03 -9.17 -8.28
CA ASN A 16 -11.01 -9.30 -9.74
C ASN A 16 -9.77 -10.06 -10.24
N VAL A 17 -8.61 -9.80 -9.62
CA VAL A 17 -7.35 -10.50 -9.94
C VAL A 17 -7.47 -12.00 -9.61
N ILE A 18 -8.00 -12.35 -8.44
CA ILE A 18 -8.20 -13.74 -8.02
C ILE A 18 -9.20 -14.45 -8.94
N ALA A 19 -10.32 -13.81 -9.27
CA ALA A 19 -11.34 -14.38 -10.14
C ALA A 19 -10.84 -14.64 -11.57
N SER A 20 -9.88 -13.84 -12.04
CA SER A 20 -9.28 -13.98 -13.38
C SER A 20 -8.03 -14.86 -13.41
N TYR A 21 -7.59 -15.39 -12.26
CA TYR A 21 -6.34 -16.13 -12.15
C TYR A 21 -6.50 -17.59 -12.60
N SER A 22 -5.66 -18.03 -13.54
CA SER A 22 -5.74 -19.34 -14.19
C SER A 22 -4.82 -20.42 -13.60
N GLY A 23 -4.19 -20.19 -12.44
CA GLY A 23 -3.46 -21.26 -11.71
C GLY A 23 -1.98 -21.46 -12.06
N ASP A 24 -1.34 -20.54 -12.79
CA ASP A 24 0.08 -20.65 -13.15
C ASP A 24 1.00 -20.69 -11.91
N MET A 25 1.77 -21.77 -11.78
CA MET A 25 2.65 -22.04 -10.63
C MET A 25 3.70 -20.94 -10.40
N HIS A 26 4.15 -20.25 -11.46
CA HIS A 26 5.17 -19.19 -11.35
C HIS A 26 4.66 -17.94 -10.64
N ASP A 27 3.36 -17.64 -10.73
CA ASP A 27 2.77 -16.42 -10.17
C ASP A 27 2.00 -16.66 -8.87
N ARG A 28 1.96 -17.92 -8.41
CA ARG A 28 1.21 -18.30 -7.21
C ARG A 28 1.76 -17.64 -5.95
N SER A 29 3.08 -17.56 -5.84
CA SER A 29 3.74 -16.90 -4.69
C SER A 29 3.45 -15.40 -4.66
N ASP A 30 3.50 -14.72 -5.81
CA ASP A 30 3.16 -13.31 -5.93
C ASP A 30 1.70 -13.06 -5.52
N LEU A 31 0.77 -13.90 -5.99
CA LEU A 31 -0.64 -13.79 -5.61
C LEU A 31 -0.84 -13.99 -4.11
N TYR A 32 -0.16 -14.96 -3.49
CA TYR A 32 -0.24 -15.15 -2.04
C TYR A 32 0.27 -13.95 -1.27
N ARG A 33 1.41 -13.35 -1.66
CA ARG A 33 1.91 -12.12 -1.05
C ARG A 33 0.91 -10.97 -1.16
N LEU A 34 0.23 -10.82 -2.30
CA LEU A 34 -0.82 -9.81 -2.47
C LEU A 34 -2.02 -10.05 -1.55
N ILE A 35 -2.39 -11.32 -1.34
CA ILE A 35 -3.46 -11.71 -0.41
C ILE A 35 -3.04 -11.39 1.04
N GLU A 36 -1.82 -11.74 1.43
CA GLU A 36 -1.25 -11.44 2.74
C GLU A 36 -1.21 -9.93 3.00
N ASP A 37 -0.69 -9.14 2.05
CA ASP A 37 -0.67 -7.68 2.11
C ASP A 37 -2.07 -7.08 2.29
N ALA A 38 -3.07 -7.63 1.60
CA ALA A 38 -4.46 -7.19 1.73
C ALA A 38 -5.03 -7.50 3.11
N PHE A 39 -4.73 -8.67 3.68
CA PHE A 39 -5.11 -9.00 5.05
C PHE A 39 -4.42 -8.10 6.08
N ALA A 40 -3.11 -7.85 5.92
CA ALA A 40 -2.36 -6.96 6.80
C ALA A 40 -2.93 -5.52 6.76
N THR A 41 -3.20 -4.99 5.57
CA THR A 41 -3.81 -3.67 5.37
C THR A 41 -5.20 -3.60 6.00
N ARG A 42 -6.01 -4.66 5.85
CA ARG A 42 -7.34 -4.76 6.47
C ARG A 42 -7.28 -4.79 7.99
N ALA A 43 -6.38 -5.59 8.56
CA ALA A 43 -6.21 -5.68 10.00
C ALA A 43 -5.81 -4.32 10.61
N LEU A 44 -4.87 -3.59 9.97
CA LEU A 44 -4.49 -2.24 10.40
C LEU A 44 -5.64 -1.25 10.26
N ALA A 45 -6.37 -1.27 9.14
CA ALA A 45 -7.52 -0.40 8.93
C ALA A 45 -8.59 -0.59 10.04
N TYR A 46 -8.91 -1.82 10.41
CA TYR A 46 -9.85 -2.10 11.50
C TYR A 46 -9.30 -1.70 12.87
N ARG A 47 -8.00 -1.94 13.13
CA ARG A 47 -7.37 -1.52 14.38
C ARG A 47 -7.48 -0.01 14.56
N HIS A 48 -7.11 0.78 13.55
CA HIS A 48 -7.19 2.23 13.60
C HIS A 48 -8.64 2.73 13.65
N LEU A 49 -9.56 2.11 12.90
CA LEU A 49 -10.97 2.43 13.00
C LEU A 49 -11.51 2.23 14.42
N LYS A 50 -11.16 1.11 15.07
CA LYS A 50 -11.52 0.84 16.46
C LYS A 50 -10.95 1.91 17.39
N THR A 51 -9.66 2.24 17.27
CA THR A 51 -9.03 3.29 18.09
C THR A 51 -9.71 4.64 17.91
N TYR A 52 -9.93 5.09 16.68
CA TYR A 52 -10.56 6.40 16.44
C TYR A 52 -12.05 6.42 16.81
N SER A 53 -12.73 5.27 16.81
CA SER A 53 -14.12 5.19 17.27
C SER A 53 -14.27 5.51 18.77
N THR A 54 -13.20 5.43 19.56
CA THR A 54 -13.20 5.84 20.97
C THR A 54 -12.88 7.33 21.17
N GLY A 55 -12.83 8.12 20.09
CA GLY A 55 -12.49 9.55 20.14
C GLY A 55 -10.98 9.86 20.11
N ALA A 56 -10.12 8.86 19.98
CA ALA A 56 -8.69 9.08 19.79
C ALA A 56 -8.43 9.80 18.45
N LEU A 57 -7.46 10.72 18.45
CA LEU A 57 -7.07 11.46 17.25
C LEU A 57 -6.04 10.68 16.42
N PRO A 58 -6.08 10.79 15.07
CA PRO A 58 -5.04 10.24 14.21
C PRO A 58 -3.65 10.79 14.51
N GLY A 59 -2.66 9.90 14.64
CA GLY A 59 -1.27 10.20 14.88
C GLY A 59 -0.31 9.69 13.79
N PRO A 60 0.99 9.51 14.11
CA PRO A 60 2.01 9.10 13.15
C PRO A 60 1.80 7.67 12.60
N GLU A 61 0.96 6.84 13.23
CA GLU A 61 0.55 5.53 12.72
C GLU A 61 -0.09 5.57 11.33
N GLY A 62 -0.66 6.72 10.93
CA GLY A 62 -1.14 6.94 9.57
C GLY A 62 -0.03 6.84 8.50
N SER A 63 1.23 7.04 8.88
CA SER A 63 2.39 6.82 8.00
C SER A 63 2.63 5.35 7.71
N ILE A 64 2.41 4.47 8.69
CA ILE A 64 2.46 3.00 8.50
C ILE A 64 1.38 2.59 7.49
N ASP A 65 0.16 3.06 7.71
CA ASP A 65 -0.98 2.78 6.84
C ASP A 65 -0.72 3.20 5.39
N LYS A 66 -0.24 4.44 5.20
CA LYS A 66 0.01 4.98 3.87
C LYS A 66 1.12 4.20 3.19
N LEU A 67 2.22 3.92 3.89
CA LEU A 67 3.36 3.21 3.33
C LEU A 67 2.93 1.80 2.88
N LEU A 68 2.39 1.00 3.81
CA LEU A 68 1.96 -0.37 3.54
C LEU A 68 0.96 -0.41 2.39
N TRP A 69 -0.09 0.41 2.44
CA TRP A 69 -1.10 0.40 1.39
C TRP A 69 -0.54 0.84 0.05
N SER A 70 0.29 1.88 -0.01
CA SER A 70 0.78 2.41 -1.29
C SER A 70 1.70 1.44 -2.02
N GLU A 71 2.58 0.75 -1.28
CA GLU A 71 3.46 -0.26 -1.86
C GLU A 71 2.68 -1.51 -2.30
N PHE A 72 1.77 -2.00 -1.45
CA PHE A 72 0.85 -3.10 -1.79
C PHE A 72 0.00 -2.76 -3.03
N PHE A 73 -0.61 -1.59 -3.07
CA PHE A 73 -1.48 -1.17 -4.16
C PHE A 73 -0.73 -1.11 -5.48
N GLN A 74 0.52 -0.63 -5.47
CA GLN A 74 1.37 -0.64 -6.66
C GLN A 74 1.74 -2.05 -7.11
N ARG A 75 2.04 -2.98 -6.18
CA ARG A 75 2.27 -4.40 -6.52
C ARG A 75 1.03 -5.04 -7.12
N LEU A 76 -0.14 -4.79 -6.55
CA LEU A 76 -1.42 -5.35 -6.97
C LEU A 76 -1.81 -4.91 -8.39
N THR A 77 -1.74 -3.61 -8.67
CA THR A 77 -2.07 -3.09 -10.01
C THR A 77 -1.05 -3.53 -11.06
N ALA A 78 0.24 -3.59 -10.70
CA ALA A 78 1.27 -4.13 -11.58
C ALA A 78 1.02 -5.60 -11.93
N PHE A 79 0.62 -6.42 -10.94
CA PHE A 79 0.26 -7.82 -11.17
C PHE A 79 -0.94 -7.95 -12.11
N GLY A 80 -1.98 -7.14 -11.90
CA GLY A 80 -3.17 -7.11 -12.77
C GLY A 80 -2.84 -6.79 -14.23
N VAL A 81 -1.96 -5.82 -14.48
CA VAL A 81 -1.50 -5.49 -15.83
C VAL A 81 -0.67 -6.64 -16.43
N ARG A 82 0.28 -7.21 -15.67
CA ARG A 82 1.10 -8.34 -16.15
C ARG A 82 0.25 -9.53 -16.57
N LYS A 83 -0.81 -9.84 -15.81
CA LYS A 83 -1.68 -10.98 -16.07
C LYS A 83 -2.53 -10.86 -17.33
N GLN A 84 -2.76 -9.64 -17.81
CA GLN A 84 -3.44 -9.40 -19.08
C GLN A 84 -2.49 -9.42 -20.28
N GLY A 85 -1.18 -9.56 -20.05
CA GLY A 85 -0.16 -9.55 -21.10
C GLY A 85 -0.25 -8.29 -21.95
N VAL A 86 -0.09 -8.44 -23.27
CA VAL A 86 -0.14 -7.32 -24.22
C VAL A 86 -1.48 -6.57 -24.20
N ARG A 87 -2.59 -7.24 -23.88
CA ARG A 87 -3.89 -6.57 -23.76
C ARG A 87 -3.94 -5.61 -22.58
N GLY A 88 -3.19 -5.90 -21.52
CA GLY A 88 -3.12 -5.07 -20.33
C GLY A 88 -2.58 -3.67 -20.58
N ILE A 89 -1.70 -3.51 -21.58
CA ILE A 89 -1.04 -2.23 -21.90
C ILE A 89 -1.77 -1.39 -22.97
N CYS A 90 -2.76 -1.96 -23.65
CA CYS A 90 -3.56 -1.27 -24.67
C CYS A 90 -4.77 -0.58 -24.03
N GLN A 91 -4.58 0.63 -23.47
CA GLN A 91 -5.66 1.50 -22.94
C GLN A 91 -6.76 0.74 -22.17
N SER A 92 -6.34 0.02 -21.13
CA SER A 92 -7.24 -0.71 -20.22
C SER A 92 -7.47 0.08 -18.92
N PRO A 93 -8.60 -0.15 -18.22
CA PRO A 93 -8.78 0.38 -16.87
C PRO A 93 -7.67 -0.04 -15.88
N ASP A 94 -6.96 -1.13 -16.16
CA ASP A 94 -5.91 -1.64 -15.29
C ASP A 94 -4.57 -0.94 -15.50
N ILE A 95 -4.22 -0.54 -16.73
CA ILE A 95 -3.04 0.30 -16.95
C ILE A 95 -3.24 1.70 -16.35
N GLU A 96 -4.45 2.27 -16.44
CA GLU A 96 -4.77 3.54 -15.77
C GLU A 96 -4.59 3.44 -14.26
N ARG A 97 -5.11 2.37 -13.63
CA ARG A 97 -4.92 2.11 -12.20
C ARG A 97 -3.46 1.91 -11.84
N TYR A 98 -2.70 1.20 -12.67
CA TYR A 98 -1.27 1.01 -12.46
C TYR A 98 -0.51 2.34 -12.50
N LEU A 99 -0.73 3.16 -13.52
CA LEU A 99 -0.12 4.49 -13.63
C LEU A 99 -0.53 5.40 -12.47
N TYR A 100 -1.82 5.38 -12.08
CA TYR A 100 -2.30 6.08 -10.89
C TYR A 100 -1.59 5.62 -9.62
N SER A 101 -1.38 4.31 -9.44
CA SER A 101 -0.70 3.74 -8.27
C SER A 101 0.75 4.22 -8.12
N ARG A 102 1.46 4.48 -9.22
CA ARG A 102 2.82 5.02 -9.20
C ARG A 102 2.88 6.39 -8.54
N GLY A 103 1.85 7.22 -8.72
CA GLY A 103 1.77 8.51 -8.04
C GLY A 103 1.54 8.38 -6.53
N ARG A 104 0.96 7.28 -6.05
CA ARG A 104 0.56 7.10 -4.64
C ARG A 104 1.74 6.83 -3.70
N THR A 105 2.86 6.33 -4.21
CA THR A 105 4.10 6.22 -3.43
C THR A 105 4.79 7.56 -3.25
N ILE A 106 4.42 8.60 -3.99
CA ILE A 106 4.97 9.97 -3.90
C ILE A 106 4.00 10.94 -3.22
N ALA A 107 2.73 10.92 -3.63
CA ALA A 107 1.70 11.85 -3.16
C ALA A 107 1.45 11.72 -1.64
N ALA A 108 1.20 12.86 -1.01
CA ALA A 108 1.01 12.99 0.44
C ALA A 108 2.22 12.47 1.27
N GLY A 109 3.43 12.78 0.80
CA GLY A 109 4.72 12.40 1.38
C GLY A 109 5.22 11.09 0.80
N SER A 110 6.43 11.07 0.24
CA SER A 110 6.99 9.89 -0.43
C SER A 110 7.15 8.70 0.52
N SER A 111 7.39 7.51 -0.02
CA SER A 111 7.64 6.31 0.79
C SER A 111 8.86 6.47 1.71
N GLU A 112 9.90 7.19 1.25
CA GLU A 112 11.06 7.57 2.07
C GLU A 112 10.65 8.49 3.22
N ILE A 113 9.84 9.51 2.94
CA ILE A 113 9.34 10.42 3.99
C ILE A 113 8.49 9.66 5.01
N GLN A 114 7.65 8.72 4.59
CA GLN A 114 6.89 7.89 5.54
C GLN A 114 7.80 7.01 6.40
N ARG A 115 8.83 6.40 5.81
CA ARG A 115 9.85 5.63 6.56
C ARG A 115 10.56 6.49 7.60
N ASN A 116 10.90 7.74 7.26
CA ASN A 116 11.50 8.68 8.20
C ASN A 116 10.54 9.02 9.35
N ILE A 117 9.27 9.29 9.06
CA ILE A 117 8.27 9.54 10.11
C ILE A 117 8.13 8.34 11.04
N ILE A 118 8.13 7.11 10.50
CA ILE A 118 8.08 5.88 11.30
C ILE A 118 9.33 5.75 12.16
N ALA A 119 10.52 5.95 11.59
CA ALA A 119 11.79 5.90 12.31
C ALA A 119 11.82 6.89 13.48
N ASP A 120 11.44 8.15 13.24
CA ASP A 120 11.58 9.22 14.22
C ASP A 120 10.45 9.22 15.25
N ARG A 121 9.19 9.11 14.81
CA ARG A 121 8.03 9.35 15.67
C ARG A 121 7.44 8.09 16.29
N ILE A 122 7.72 6.93 15.70
CA ILE A 122 7.19 5.64 16.18
C ILE A 122 8.30 4.83 16.84
N LEU A 123 9.41 4.61 16.11
CA LEU A 123 10.53 3.80 16.59
C LEU A 123 11.54 4.59 17.43
N GLN A 124 11.51 5.93 17.37
CA GLN A 124 12.43 6.83 18.08
C GLN A 124 13.90 6.46 17.84
N LEU A 125 14.25 6.11 16.60
CA LEU A 125 15.60 5.73 16.23
C LEU A 125 16.57 6.91 16.43
N PRO A 126 17.85 6.65 16.76
CA PRO A 126 18.86 7.69 16.81
C PRO A 126 18.98 8.38 15.45
N LYS A 127 19.04 9.72 15.45
CA LYS A 127 19.27 10.50 14.23
C LYS A 127 20.62 10.13 13.61
N GLU A 128 20.68 10.03 12.28
CA GLU A 128 21.93 9.77 11.57
C GLU A 128 22.98 10.83 11.94
N ALA A 129 24.22 10.37 12.20
CA ALA A 129 25.33 11.20 12.69
C ALA A 129 25.73 12.38 11.77
N GLY A 130 25.12 12.53 10.60
CA GLY A 130 25.34 13.61 9.65
C GLY A 130 24.58 14.92 9.95
N GLU A 131 23.49 14.89 10.74
CA GLU A 131 22.73 16.12 11.07
C GLU A 131 23.40 16.98 12.14
N GLN A 132 24.32 16.43 12.94
CA GLN A 132 25.02 17.19 13.99
C GLN A 132 26.09 18.16 13.46
N ARG A 133 26.37 18.18 12.15
CA ARG A 133 27.37 19.07 11.53
C ARG A 133 26.77 20.31 10.83
N ARG A 134 25.47 20.57 10.99
CA ARG A 134 24.81 21.77 10.46
C ARG A 134 24.10 22.53 11.58
N SER A 135 24.87 23.03 12.54
CA SER A 135 24.48 24.12 13.43
C SER A 135 25.66 25.05 13.62
#